data_AF-A0A507B4W9-F1
#
_entry.id   AF-A0A507B4W9-F1
#
_cell.length_a   1.000
_cell.length_b   1.000
_cell.length_c   1.000
_cell.angle_alpha   90.00
_cell.angle_beta   90.00
_cell.angle_gamma   90.00
#
_symmetry.space_group_name_H-M   'P 1'
#
loop_
_entity.id
_entity.type
_entity.pdbx_description
1 polymer ?
#
loop_
_entity_poly.entity_id
_entity_poly.type
_entity_poly.pdbx_seq_one_letter_code
_entity_poly.pdbx_strand_id
1 'polypeptide(L)'
;MHSAKSILSLALLHAAALTSASPLSLLAARDTSKGFTLIAKVTDPACELDPPVAGWQLDTAHTGAGLNAAVLSDPGQDGGPRIWYLNGTAPPAQQVLTDGGTPLYPYGLSLQAADSPGEHGAVVNVGQSSPTTVKGGRLVNLEGPDGTFLACKRELEYYHSEFVVLQYAYAGEAIPDKCAAITLAPRCAELEVLPPDAGSSHEFAQEVECSAK
;
A
#
# COMPACT_ATOMS: atom_id res chain seq x y z
N MET A 1 -36.41 44.42 66.39
CA MET A 1 -35.40 45.51 66.22
C MET A 1 -34.02 44.87 66.36
N HIS A 2 -33.17 45.00 65.34
CA HIS A 2 -31.70 44.79 65.25
C HIS A 2 -31.43 44.52 63.75
N SER A 3 -31.24 45.57 62.95
CA SER A 3 -29.99 46.27 62.64
C SER A 3 -29.27 45.63 61.45
N ALA A 4 -29.27 46.36 60.34
CA ALA A 4 -28.63 46.03 59.07
C ALA A 4 -27.11 46.20 59.14
N LYS A 5 -26.37 45.36 58.41
CA LYS A 5 -25.04 45.71 57.91
C LYS A 5 -24.87 45.18 56.48
N SER A 6 -24.74 46.14 55.57
CA SER A 6 -24.30 45.99 54.20
C SER A 6 -22.80 45.69 54.16
N ILE A 7 -22.38 44.72 53.36
CA ILE A 7 -20.98 44.56 52.93
C ILE A 7 -20.98 44.33 51.43
N LEU A 8 -20.48 45.33 50.70
CA LEU A 8 -20.07 45.26 49.31
C LEU A 8 -18.92 44.24 49.18
N SER A 9 -18.95 43.36 48.19
CA SER A 9 -17.76 42.66 47.72
C SER A 9 -17.79 42.54 46.20
N LEU A 10 -16.83 43.22 45.60
CA LEU A 10 -16.50 43.28 44.18
C LEU A 10 -15.58 42.07 43.89
N ALA A 11 -15.88 41.24 42.88
CA ALA A 11 -14.88 40.28 42.36
C ALA A 11 -15.13 39.88 40.90
N LEU A 12 -14.33 40.51 40.03
CA LEU A 12 -13.68 40.07 38.79
C LEU A 12 -14.42 39.16 37.77
N LEU A 13 -14.57 39.75 36.58
CA LEU A 13 -14.59 39.14 35.24
C LEU A 13 -13.61 37.96 35.10
N HIS A 14 -14.10 36.83 34.59
CA HIS A 14 -13.29 35.88 33.82
C HIS A 14 -14.03 35.59 32.51
N ALA A 15 -13.64 36.29 31.46
CA ALA A 15 -14.02 35.93 30.10
C ALA A 15 -13.21 34.69 29.70
N ALA A 16 -13.87 33.54 29.63
CA ALA A 16 -13.29 32.34 29.05
C ALA A 16 -13.13 32.57 27.54
N ALA A 17 -11.91 32.79 27.08
CA ALA A 17 -11.59 32.75 25.66
C ALA A 17 -11.75 31.30 25.19
N LEU A 18 -12.78 31.04 24.37
CA LEU A 18 -12.84 29.81 23.58
C LEU A 18 -11.77 29.91 22.50
N THR A 19 -10.60 29.34 22.73
CA THR A 19 -9.66 29.01 21.67
C THR A 19 -10.27 27.89 20.84
N SER A 20 -10.93 28.27 19.76
CA SER A 20 -11.27 27.37 18.67
C SER A 20 -9.97 26.86 18.04
N ALA A 21 -9.50 25.70 18.49
CA ALA A 21 -8.48 24.96 17.78
C ALA A 21 -9.14 24.40 16.50
N SER A 22 -8.91 25.06 15.38
CA SER A 22 -9.20 24.47 14.06
C SER A 22 -8.46 23.13 13.96
N PRO A 23 -9.08 22.04 13.50
CA PRO A 23 -8.34 20.85 13.17
C PRO A 23 -7.39 21.24 12.04
N LEU A 24 -6.10 21.32 12.35
CA LEU A 24 -5.05 21.30 11.35
C LEU A 24 -5.34 20.03 10.55
N SER A 25 -5.77 20.17 9.30
CA SER A 25 -5.73 19.05 8.37
C SER A 25 -4.30 18.53 8.42
N LEU A 26 -4.11 17.38 9.06
CA LEU A 26 -2.89 16.59 8.99
C LEU A 26 -2.71 16.27 7.52
N LEU A 27 -2.04 17.15 6.77
CA LEU A 27 -1.38 16.74 5.55
C LEU A 27 -0.51 15.56 6.00
N ALA A 28 -0.83 14.36 5.51
CA ALA A 28 -0.04 13.18 5.79
C ALA A 28 1.43 13.55 5.59
N ALA A 29 2.24 13.43 6.64
CA ALA A 29 3.64 13.79 6.58
C ALA A 29 4.28 12.96 5.44
N ARG A 30 4.80 13.68 4.44
CA ARG A 30 5.53 13.09 3.32
C ARG A 30 6.98 12.98 3.73
N ASP A 31 7.56 11.82 3.46
CA ASP A 31 8.96 11.47 3.71
C ASP A 31 9.51 10.73 2.49
N THR A 32 10.80 10.40 2.47
CA THR A 32 11.40 9.58 1.41
C THR A 32 12.11 8.35 1.99
N SER A 33 12.03 7.24 1.26
CA SER A 33 12.81 6.04 1.59
C SER A 33 13.08 5.20 0.34
N LYS A 34 14.15 4.41 0.39
CA LYS A 34 14.42 3.36 -0.61
C LYS A 34 13.54 2.13 -0.42
N GLY A 35 13.08 1.90 0.81
CA GLY A 35 12.18 0.81 1.18
C GLY A 35 10.80 1.34 1.53
N PHE A 36 9.75 0.64 1.14
CA PHE A 36 8.38 1.01 1.48
C PHE A 36 7.47 -0.21 1.54
N THR A 37 6.36 -0.07 2.26
CA THR A 37 5.21 -0.97 2.19
C THR A 37 4.18 -0.37 1.24
N LEU A 38 3.38 -1.21 0.57
CA LEU A 38 2.33 -0.73 -0.33
C LEU A 38 0.97 -0.98 0.32
N ILE A 39 0.26 0.09 0.65
CA ILE A 39 -0.98 0.05 1.42
C ILE A 39 -2.18 0.26 0.49
N ALA A 40 -3.14 -0.65 0.54
CA ALA A 40 -4.39 -0.56 -0.19
C ALA A 40 -5.25 0.60 0.34
N LYS A 41 -5.71 1.44 -0.59
CA LYS A 41 -6.71 2.48 -0.37
C LYS A 41 -7.85 2.26 -1.35
N VAL A 42 -9.02 1.93 -0.85
CA VAL A 42 -10.22 1.76 -1.68
C VAL A 42 -10.63 3.08 -2.31
N THR A 43 -10.87 3.07 -3.61
CA THR A 43 -11.20 4.27 -4.40
C THR A 43 -12.70 4.55 -4.43
N ASP A 44 -13.51 3.51 -4.25
CA ASP A 44 -14.97 3.63 -4.10
C ASP A 44 -15.43 2.86 -2.86
N PRO A 45 -15.71 3.55 -1.74
CA PRO A 45 -16.17 2.92 -0.51
C PRO A 45 -17.47 2.12 -0.66
N ALA A 46 -18.28 2.37 -1.69
CA ALA A 46 -19.50 1.60 -1.96
C ALA A 46 -19.20 0.18 -2.48
N CYS A 47 -17.99 -0.04 -2.98
CA CYS A 47 -17.50 -1.33 -3.48
C CYS A 47 -16.47 -1.98 -2.55
N GLU A 48 -16.34 -1.49 -1.31
CA GLU A 48 -15.45 -2.07 -0.29
C GLU A 48 -15.85 -3.53 0.00
N LEU A 49 -14.84 -4.36 0.30
CA LEU A 49 -15.07 -5.77 0.63
C LEU A 49 -15.50 -5.93 2.10
N ASP A 50 -16.05 -7.11 2.43
CA ASP A 50 -16.29 -7.53 3.81
C ASP A 50 -15.49 -8.81 4.10
N PRO A 51 -14.42 -8.79 4.92
CA PRO A 51 -13.93 -7.64 5.69
C PRO A 51 -13.32 -6.54 4.82
N PRO A 52 -13.28 -5.29 5.31
CA PRO A 52 -12.72 -4.16 4.56
C PRO A 52 -11.21 -4.31 4.38
N VAL A 53 -10.74 -3.98 3.17
CA VAL A 53 -9.33 -4.14 2.79
C VAL A 53 -8.55 -2.82 2.76
N ALA A 54 -9.21 -1.69 3.01
CA ALA A 54 -8.51 -0.43 3.23
C ALA A 54 -7.51 -0.54 4.39
N GLY A 55 -6.25 -0.21 4.14
CA GLY A 55 -5.16 -0.34 5.10
C GLY A 55 -4.42 -1.68 5.05
N TRP A 56 -4.91 -2.67 4.29
CA TRP A 56 -4.19 -3.91 4.04
C TRP A 56 -2.95 -3.64 3.19
N GLN A 57 -1.93 -4.48 3.33
CA GLN A 57 -0.64 -4.29 2.69
C GLN A 57 -0.42 -5.30 1.56
N LEU A 58 0.26 -4.88 0.49
CA LEU A 58 0.68 -5.78 -0.58
C LEU A 58 1.74 -6.75 -0.07
N ASP A 59 1.47 -8.03 -0.30
CA ASP A 59 2.26 -9.16 0.13
C ASP A 59 2.22 -10.26 -0.95
N THR A 60 2.77 -11.43 -0.62
CA THR A 60 2.81 -12.58 -1.51
C THR A 60 2.27 -13.83 -0.85
N ALA A 61 1.59 -14.66 -1.65
CA ALA A 61 1.21 -16.03 -1.26
C ALA A 61 1.96 -17.01 -2.15
N HIS A 62 2.71 -17.93 -1.54
CA HIS A 62 3.55 -18.88 -2.26
C HIS A 62 2.72 -19.89 -3.04
N THR A 63 2.95 -19.98 -4.35
CA THR A 63 2.22 -20.90 -5.24
C THR A 63 3.13 -21.91 -5.94
N GLY A 64 4.45 -21.82 -5.72
CA GLY A 64 5.43 -22.76 -6.24
C GLY A 64 6.85 -22.20 -6.18
N ALA A 65 7.85 -22.99 -6.57
CA ALA A 65 9.25 -22.58 -6.51
C ALA A 65 9.52 -21.32 -7.35
N GLY A 66 9.82 -20.19 -6.69
CA GLY A 66 10.00 -18.89 -7.32
C GLY A 66 8.72 -18.23 -7.82
N LEU A 67 7.55 -18.78 -7.48
CA LEU A 67 6.23 -18.34 -7.93
C LEU A 67 5.35 -17.92 -6.75
N ASN A 68 4.74 -16.75 -6.85
CA ASN A 68 3.78 -16.28 -5.86
C ASN A 68 2.61 -15.52 -6.52
N ALA A 69 1.42 -15.69 -5.95
CA ALA A 69 0.32 -14.77 -6.20
C ALA A 69 0.59 -13.45 -5.45
N ALA A 70 0.25 -12.31 -6.07
CA ALA A 70 0.19 -11.04 -5.37
C ALA A 70 -1.09 -11.01 -4.52
N VAL A 71 -0.96 -10.74 -3.22
CA VAL A 71 -2.11 -10.74 -2.30
C VAL A 71 -2.08 -9.50 -1.40
N LEU A 72 -3.22 -9.19 -0.80
CA LEU A 72 -3.29 -8.23 0.29
C LEU A 72 -3.39 -8.99 1.61
N SER A 73 -2.52 -8.63 2.56
CA SER A 73 -2.56 -9.15 3.93
C SER A 73 -3.04 -8.07 4.90
N ASP A 74 -3.85 -8.47 5.88
CA ASP A 74 -4.22 -7.62 7.00
C ASP A 74 -2.95 -7.33 7.83
N PRO A 75 -2.64 -6.07 8.17
CA PRO A 75 -1.46 -5.70 8.96
C PRO A 75 -1.40 -6.35 10.35
N GLY A 76 -2.50 -6.92 10.84
CA GLY A 76 -2.55 -7.70 12.09
C GLY A 76 -2.12 -9.18 11.96
N GLN A 77 -1.79 -9.66 10.75
CA GLN A 77 -1.35 -11.05 10.52
C GLN A 77 0.14 -11.25 10.85
N ASP A 78 0.48 -12.47 11.27
CA ASP A 78 1.86 -12.87 11.59
C ASP A 78 2.76 -12.83 10.34
N GLY A 79 4.00 -12.34 10.48
CA GLY A 79 4.99 -12.28 9.39
C GLY A 79 5.52 -10.87 9.08
N GLY A 80 4.85 -9.83 9.58
CA GLY A 80 5.26 -8.44 9.38
C GLY A 80 5.04 -7.93 7.95
N PRO A 81 5.30 -6.64 7.70
CA PRO A 81 5.09 -6.06 6.39
C PRO A 81 6.13 -6.51 5.37
N ARG A 82 5.66 -6.89 4.16
CA ARG A 82 6.56 -7.08 3.02
C ARG A 82 7.13 -5.74 2.56
N ILE A 83 8.46 -5.67 2.52
CA ILE A 83 9.20 -4.49 2.08
C ILE A 83 9.41 -4.55 0.57
N TRP A 84 9.06 -3.45 -0.08
CA TRP A 84 9.21 -3.22 -1.50
C TRP A 84 10.25 -2.12 -1.73
N TYR A 85 10.90 -2.15 -2.89
CA TYR A 85 11.80 -1.10 -3.35
C TYR A 85 11.62 -0.88 -4.84
N LEU A 86 11.88 0.36 -5.29
CA LEU A 86 11.86 0.70 -6.70
C LEU A 86 13.27 0.56 -7.28
N ASN A 87 13.46 -0.42 -8.14
CA ASN A 87 14.72 -0.61 -8.87
C ASN A 87 14.74 0.27 -10.14
N GLY A 88 15.84 0.98 -10.38
CA GLY A 88 15.95 2.01 -11.43
C GLY A 88 16.95 1.73 -12.56
N THR A 89 17.33 0.48 -12.80
CA THR A 89 18.39 0.09 -13.76
C THR A 89 18.01 0.26 -15.24
N ALA A 90 18.03 1.50 -15.74
CA ALA A 90 17.96 1.95 -17.16
C ALA A 90 16.70 1.55 -17.98
N PRO A 91 16.26 2.36 -18.97
CA PRO A 91 14.98 2.14 -19.68
C PRO A 91 14.82 0.73 -20.29
N PRO A 92 13.60 0.15 -20.26
CA PRO A 92 12.37 0.73 -19.72
C PRO A 92 12.24 0.58 -18.18
N ALA A 93 13.32 0.18 -17.50
CA ALA A 93 13.32 -0.63 -16.28
C ALA A 93 13.25 0.16 -14.97
N GLN A 94 12.09 0.77 -14.73
CA GLN A 94 11.61 0.90 -13.36
C GLN A 94 10.76 -0.33 -13.02
N GLN A 95 11.10 -0.99 -11.92
CA GLN A 95 10.40 -2.18 -11.45
C GLN A 95 10.28 -2.12 -9.94
N VAL A 96 9.09 -2.36 -9.42
CA VAL A 96 8.86 -2.57 -7.99
C VAL A 96 9.20 -4.02 -7.65
N LEU A 97 10.20 -4.16 -6.79
CA LEU A 97 10.78 -5.44 -6.38
C LEU A 97 10.62 -5.62 -4.86
N THR A 98 10.72 -6.86 -4.42
CA THR A 98 10.79 -7.27 -3.01
C THR A 98 11.77 -8.44 -2.91
N ASP A 99 12.47 -8.54 -1.79
CA ASP A 99 13.41 -9.63 -1.57
C ASP A 99 12.73 -10.80 -0.86
N GLY A 100 13.08 -12.02 -1.26
CA GLY A 100 12.50 -13.22 -0.70
C GLY A 100 13.36 -14.47 -0.88
N GLY A 101 13.03 -15.50 -0.11
CA GLY A 101 13.75 -16.78 -0.11
C GLY A 101 14.97 -16.80 0.80
N THR A 102 15.71 -17.91 0.76
CA THR A 102 16.98 -18.07 1.49
C THR A 102 17.97 -18.82 0.58
N PRO A 103 19.00 -18.16 0.04
CA PRO A 103 19.35 -16.74 0.23
C PRO A 103 18.33 -15.79 -0.44
N LEU A 104 18.40 -14.49 -0.14
CA LEU A 104 17.49 -13.49 -0.69
C LEU A 104 17.70 -13.32 -2.20
N TYR A 105 16.63 -13.43 -2.97
CA TYR A 105 16.55 -13.13 -4.41
C TYR A 105 15.49 -12.07 -4.69
N PRO A 106 15.63 -11.30 -5.78
CA PRO A 106 14.66 -10.27 -6.12
C PRO A 106 13.43 -10.91 -6.79
N TYR A 107 12.26 -10.60 -6.25
CA TYR A 107 10.97 -10.92 -6.82
C TYR A 107 10.32 -9.64 -7.29
N GLY A 108 9.77 -9.64 -8.49
CA GLY A 108 9.11 -8.46 -9.03
C GLY A 108 7.65 -8.65 -9.30
N LEU A 109 6.90 -7.56 -9.16
CA LEU A 109 5.49 -7.51 -9.52
C LEU A 109 5.34 -7.55 -11.04
N SER A 110 4.52 -8.49 -11.51
CA SER A 110 4.14 -8.63 -12.92
C SER A 110 2.63 -8.63 -13.05
N LEU A 111 2.15 -7.96 -14.08
CA LEU A 111 0.74 -7.93 -14.47
C LEU A 111 0.55 -8.75 -15.74
N GLN A 112 -0.53 -9.53 -15.79
CA GLN A 112 -0.99 -10.14 -17.02
C GLN A 112 -1.31 -9.04 -18.04
N ALA A 113 -0.88 -9.26 -19.29
CA ALA A 113 -1.09 -8.32 -20.38
C ALA A 113 -2.57 -8.19 -20.76
N ALA A 114 -2.95 -7.05 -21.33
CA ALA A 114 -4.28 -6.74 -21.85
C ALA A 114 -4.66 -7.54 -23.13
N ASP A 115 -4.39 -8.84 -23.16
CA ASP A 115 -4.63 -9.72 -24.31
C ASP A 115 -6.03 -10.37 -24.31
N SER A 116 -6.74 -10.26 -23.20
CA SER A 116 -8.07 -10.81 -22.95
C SER A 116 -8.92 -9.81 -22.16
N PRO A 117 -10.25 -9.81 -22.33
CA PRO A 117 -11.11 -8.91 -21.57
C PRO A 117 -11.27 -9.37 -20.12
N GLY A 118 -11.27 -8.43 -19.17
CA GLY A 118 -11.66 -8.69 -17.78
C GLY A 118 -10.63 -8.20 -16.78
N GLU A 119 -10.56 -8.85 -15.61
CA GLU A 119 -9.46 -8.60 -14.68
C GLU A 119 -8.22 -9.40 -15.08
N HIS A 120 -7.06 -8.82 -14.77
CA HIS A 120 -5.74 -9.31 -15.17
C HIS A 120 -4.95 -9.71 -13.93
N GLY A 121 -4.40 -10.93 -13.98
CA GLY A 121 -3.59 -11.53 -12.93
C GLY A 121 -2.42 -10.64 -12.47
N ALA A 122 -2.24 -10.43 -11.16
CA ALA A 122 -0.98 -9.93 -10.62
C ALA A 122 -0.20 -11.03 -9.89
N VAL A 123 1.09 -11.14 -10.19
CA VAL A 123 2.00 -12.14 -9.61
C VAL A 123 3.30 -11.51 -9.15
N VAL A 124 4.01 -12.17 -8.23
CA VAL A 124 5.27 -11.69 -7.68
C VAL A 124 6.28 -12.83 -7.75
N ASN A 125 7.10 -12.84 -8.79
CA ASN A 125 7.92 -13.99 -9.14
C ASN A 125 9.41 -13.60 -9.27
N VAL A 126 10.29 -14.58 -9.18
CA VAL A 126 11.69 -14.39 -9.57
C VAL A 126 11.78 -14.16 -11.07
N GLY A 127 12.64 -13.23 -11.49
CA GLY A 127 12.92 -12.97 -12.90
C GLY A 127 12.14 -11.79 -13.46
N GLN A 128 11.35 -12.01 -14.51
CA GLN A 128 10.72 -10.92 -15.26
C GLN A 128 9.65 -10.21 -14.42
N SER A 129 9.69 -8.88 -14.45
CA SER A 129 8.76 -7.96 -13.76
C SER A 129 8.17 -6.99 -14.76
N SER A 130 6.89 -6.63 -14.58
CA SER A 130 6.28 -5.57 -15.38
C SER A 130 6.92 -4.22 -15.06
N PRO A 131 7.14 -3.36 -16.08
CA PRO A 131 7.49 -1.97 -15.86
C PRO A 131 6.50 -1.28 -14.91
N THR A 132 6.97 -0.84 -13.75
CA THR A 132 6.15 -0.23 -12.69
C THR A 132 6.91 0.91 -12.03
N THR A 133 6.18 1.90 -11.52
CA THR A 133 6.79 3.05 -10.82
C THR A 133 5.91 3.53 -9.67
N VAL A 134 6.44 4.41 -8.84
CA VAL A 134 5.67 5.13 -7.83
C VAL A 134 5.58 6.59 -8.24
N LYS A 135 4.37 7.07 -8.51
CA LYS A 135 4.11 8.45 -8.97
C LYS A 135 2.88 9.03 -8.30
N GLY A 136 3.01 10.23 -7.75
CA GLY A 136 1.90 10.90 -7.06
C GLY A 136 1.40 10.15 -5.83
N GLY A 137 2.31 9.45 -5.12
CA GLY A 137 1.97 8.69 -3.91
C GLY A 137 1.17 7.41 -4.17
N ARG A 138 1.32 6.80 -5.35
CA ARG A 138 0.74 5.49 -5.68
C ARG A 138 1.61 4.68 -6.62
N LEU A 139 1.49 3.36 -6.56
CA LEU A 139 2.00 2.45 -7.57
C LEU A 139 1.29 2.67 -8.90
N VAL A 140 2.05 2.66 -9.99
CA VAL A 140 1.59 2.86 -11.35
C VAL A 140 2.18 1.76 -12.23
N ASN A 141 1.30 1.11 -12.98
CA ASN A 141 1.67 0.24 -14.08
C ASN A 141 2.13 1.10 -15.27
N LEU A 142 3.30 0.79 -15.86
CA LEU A 142 3.83 1.47 -17.04
C LEU A 142 3.69 0.64 -18.32
N GLU A 143 3.08 -0.55 -18.23
CA GLU A 143 2.91 -1.49 -19.32
C GLU A 143 1.44 -1.56 -19.78
N GLY A 144 1.21 -1.35 -21.08
CA GLY A 144 -0.13 -1.35 -21.66
C GLY A 144 -0.93 -0.07 -21.37
N PRO A 145 -2.25 -0.09 -21.56
CA PRO A 145 -3.12 1.04 -21.24
C PRO A 145 -3.10 1.39 -19.75
N ASP A 146 -3.51 2.62 -19.42
CA ASP A 146 -3.82 2.97 -18.02
C ASP A 146 -4.93 2.06 -17.46
N GLY A 147 -5.04 2.01 -16.13
CA GLY A 147 -6.00 1.15 -15.45
C GLY A 147 -6.00 1.34 -13.94
N THR A 148 -6.61 0.41 -13.22
CA THR A 148 -6.71 0.43 -11.75
C THR A 148 -6.36 -0.93 -11.17
N PHE A 149 -5.72 -0.93 -10.00
CA PHE A 149 -5.56 -2.14 -9.23
C PHE A 149 -6.89 -2.51 -8.58
N LEU A 150 -7.10 -3.82 -8.41
CA LEU A 150 -8.26 -4.38 -7.74
C LEU A 150 -7.81 -5.29 -6.61
N ALA A 151 -8.54 -5.24 -5.50
CA ALA A 151 -8.49 -6.23 -4.44
C ALA A 151 -9.66 -7.20 -4.67
N CYS A 152 -9.38 -8.47 -4.96
CA CYS A 152 -10.40 -9.44 -5.37
C CYS A 152 -10.38 -10.67 -4.46
N LYS A 153 -11.55 -11.12 -4.00
CA LYS A 153 -11.65 -12.40 -3.28
C LYS A 153 -11.59 -13.56 -4.25
N ARG A 154 -10.53 -14.37 -4.18
CA ARG A 154 -10.31 -15.54 -5.04
C ARG A 154 -9.77 -16.69 -4.22
N GLU A 155 -10.15 -17.90 -4.60
CA GLU A 155 -9.49 -19.10 -4.06
C GLU A 155 -8.12 -19.25 -4.72
N LEU A 156 -7.08 -19.42 -3.90
CA LEU A 156 -5.78 -19.83 -4.40
C LEU A 156 -5.70 -21.35 -4.33
N GLU A 157 -5.66 -22.00 -5.50
CA GLU A 157 -5.65 -23.47 -5.63
C GLU A 157 -4.58 -24.12 -4.77
N TYR A 158 -3.37 -23.55 -4.70
CA TYR A 158 -2.27 -24.10 -3.90
C TYR A 158 -2.61 -24.27 -2.41
N TYR A 159 -3.45 -23.39 -1.87
CA TYR A 159 -3.84 -23.39 -0.46
C TYR A 159 -5.25 -23.97 -0.22
N HIS A 160 -6.04 -24.15 -1.28
CA HIS A 160 -7.46 -24.49 -1.20
C HIS A 160 -8.24 -23.56 -0.25
N SER A 161 -7.92 -22.27 -0.26
CA SER A 161 -8.54 -21.26 0.60
C SER A 161 -8.68 -19.91 -0.12
N GLU A 162 -9.62 -19.10 0.35
CA GLU A 162 -9.85 -17.74 -0.17
C GLU A 162 -8.74 -16.78 0.30
N PHE A 163 -8.26 -15.96 -0.62
CA PHE A 163 -7.36 -14.84 -0.40
C PHE A 163 -7.98 -13.57 -1.02
N VAL A 164 -7.50 -12.41 -0.56
CA VAL A 164 -7.67 -11.17 -1.31
C VAL A 164 -6.47 -11.04 -2.25
N VAL A 165 -6.63 -11.43 -3.50
CA VAL A 165 -5.60 -11.34 -4.52
C VAL A 165 -5.59 -9.94 -5.15
N LEU A 166 -4.40 -9.48 -5.53
CA LEU A 166 -4.26 -8.28 -6.34
C LEU A 166 -4.55 -8.64 -7.80
N GLN A 167 -5.40 -7.86 -8.46
CA GLN A 167 -5.62 -7.91 -9.90
C GLN A 167 -5.44 -6.51 -10.50
N TYR A 168 -5.52 -6.42 -11.82
CA TYR A 168 -5.55 -5.16 -12.55
C TYR A 168 -6.73 -5.13 -13.53
N ALA A 169 -7.38 -3.98 -13.67
CA ALA A 169 -8.34 -3.74 -14.75
C ALA A 169 -7.84 -2.57 -15.58
N TYR A 170 -7.63 -2.80 -16.88
CA TYR A 170 -7.27 -1.76 -17.83
C TYR A 170 -8.45 -0.83 -18.09
N ALA A 171 -8.15 0.36 -18.59
CA ALA A 171 -9.12 1.41 -18.82
C ALA A 171 -10.27 0.94 -19.74
N GLY A 172 -11.50 1.10 -19.25
CA GLY A 172 -12.71 0.68 -19.96
C GLY A 172 -13.17 -0.74 -19.62
N GLU A 173 -12.40 -1.52 -18.84
CA GLU A 173 -12.84 -2.81 -18.33
C GLU A 173 -13.73 -2.65 -17.10
N ALA A 174 -14.68 -3.57 -16.95
CA ALA A 174 -15.57 -3.60 -15.80
C ALA A 174 -14.86 -4.19 -14.58
N ILE A 175 -15.11 -3.63 -13.40
CA ILE A 175 -14.68 -4.21 -12.13
C ILE A 175 -15.59 -5.41 -11.84
N PRO A 176 -15.05 -6.64 -11.68
CA PRO A 176 -15.88 -7.82 -11.44
C PRO A 176 -16.53 -7.83 -10.05
N ASP A 177 -17.54 -8.68 -9.89
CA ASP A 177 -18.11 -8.95 -8.57
C ASP A 177 -17.03 -9.48 -7.62
N LYS A 178 -17.18 -9.15 -6.33
CA LYS A 178 -16.23 -9.48 -5.25
C LYS A 178 -14.83 -8.87 -5.45
N CYS A 179 -14.76 -7.74 -6.16
CA CYS A 179 -13.57 -6.91 -6.24
C CYS A 179 -13.86 -5.49 -5.78
N ALA A 180 -12.88 -4.89 -5.13
CA ALA A 180 -12.85 -3.46 -4.81
C ALA A 180 -11.74 -2.80 -5.63
N ALA A 181 -12.03 -1.67 -6.28
CA ALA A 181 -10.99 -0.85 -6.89
C ALA A 181 -10.15 -0.17 -5.80
N ILE A 182 -8.82 -0.24 -5.96
CA ILE A 182 -7.85 0.26 -4.99
C ILE A 182 -6.74 1.05 -5.67
N THR A 183 -6.12 1.92 -4.89
CA THR A 183 -4.75 2.39 -5.14
C THR A 183 -3.81 1.77 -4.12
N LEU A 184 -2.58 1.50 -4.53
CA LEU A 184 -1.52 1.04 -3.64
C LEU A 184 -0.60 2.22 -3.32
N ALA A 185 -0.66 2.72 -2.09
CA ALA A 185 0.09 3.89 -1.66
C ALA A 185 1.33 3.49 -0.85
N PRO A 186 2.51 4.07 -1.12
CA PRO A 186 3.72 3.75 -0.39
C PRO A 186 3.68 4.36 1.03
N ARG A 187 4.00 3.54 2.03
CA ARG A 187 4.31 3.96 3.40
C ARG A 187 5.77 3.60 3.69
N CYS A 188 6.55 4.58 4.14
CA CYS A 188 7.99 4.44 4.27
C CYS A 188 8.36 3.26 5.15
N ALA A 189 9.37 2.51 4.74
CA ALA A 189 9.93 1.40 5.50
C ALA A 189 11.45 1.49 5.45
N GLU A 190 12.13 0.71 6.29
CA GLU A 190 13.56 0.54 6.12
C GLU A 190 13.80 -0.52 5.05
N LEU A 191 14.67 -0.23 4.08
CA LEU A 191 15.14 -1.26 3.15
C LEU A 191 16.22 -2.08 3.85
N GLU A 192 16.04 -3.39 3.86
CA GLU A 192 16.92 -4.30 4.59
C GLU A 192 18.35 -4.31 4.04
N VAL A 193 19.32 -4.58 4.92
CA VAL A 193 20.70 -4.78 4.49
C VAL A 193 20.86 -6.21 3.98
N LEU A 194 21.24 -6.35 2.72
CA LEU A 194 21.44 -7.66 2.09
C LEU A 194 22.60 -8.43 2.73
N PRO A 195 22.41 -9.74 3.02
CA PRO A 195 23.51 -10.61 3.44
C PRO A 195 24.49 -10.85 2.28
N PRO A 196 25.75 -11.25 2.56
CA PRO A 196 26.77 -11.43 1.52
C PRO A 196 26.46 -12.48 0.45
N ASP A 197 25.57 -13.42 0.74
CA ASP A 197 25.13 -14.50 -0.15
C ASP A 197 23.82 -14.19 -0.90
N ALA A 198 23.28 -12.98 -0.77
CA ALA A 198 22.09 -12.55 -1.49
C ALA A 198 22.33 -12.53 -3.02
N GLY A 199 21.35 -13.04 -3.77
CA GLY A 199 21.24 -12.85 -5.21
C GLY A 199 20.62 -11.50 -5.59
N SER A 200 20.03 -10.79 -4.62
CA SER A 200 19.49 -9.43 -4.79
C SER A 200 20.58 -8.37 -4.84
N SER A 201 20.23 -7.18 -5.36
CA SER A 201 21.05 -5.97 -5.26
C SER A 201 20.18 -4.74 -5.01
N HIS A 202 20.62 -3.89 -4.08
CA HIS A 202 20.01 -2.58 -3.79
C HIS A 202 20.81 -1.41 -4.34
N GLU A 203 21.84 -1.65 -5.17
CA GLU A 203 22.70 -0.61 -5.75
C GLU A 203 21.90 0.49 -6.45
N PHE A 204 20.80 0.10 -7.10
CA PHE A 204 19.94 0.98 -7.90
C PHE A 204 18.57 1.22 -7.27
N ALA A 205 18.41 0.89 -5.98
CA ALA A 205 17.19 1.21 -5.24
C ALA A 205 17.02 2.74 -5.13
N GLN A 206 15.91 3.24 -5.65
CA GLN A 206 15.58 4.66 -5.72
C GLN A 206 14.85 5.13 -4.47
N GLU A 207 15.06 6.39 -4.09
CA GLU A 207 14.20 7.03 -3.10
C GLU A 207 12.81 7.29 -3.69
N VAL A 208 11.79 6.95 -2.90
CA VAL A 208 10.38 7.11 -3.24
C VAL A 208 9.72 7.98 -2.18
N GLU A 209 8.88 8.92 -2.62
CA GLU A 209 8.01 9.69 -1.71
C GLU A 209 6.94 8.76 -1.10
N CYS A 210 6.86 8.73 0.22
CA CYS A 210 5.97 7.86 0.97
C CYS A 210 5.37 8.57 2.19
N SER A 211 4.28 8.04 2.74
CA SER A 211 3.79 8.51 4.03
C SER A 211 4.69 8.03 5.16
N ALA A 212 4.81 8.82 6.22
CA ALA A 212 5.51 8.40 7.44
C ALA A 212 5.03 7.03 7.98
N LYS A 213 5.93 6.35 8.70
CA LYS A 213 5.72 5.04 9.35
C LYS A 213 4.55 5.07 10.34
#